data_AF-A0A3D3LRB7-F1
#
_entry.id   AF-A0A3D3LRB7-F1
#
_cell.length_a   1.000
_cell.length_b   1.000
_cell.length_c   1.000
_cell.angle_alpha   90.00
_cell.angle_beta   90.00
_cell.angle_gamma   90.00
#
_symmetry.space_group_name_H-M   'P 1'
#
loop_
_entity.id
_entity.type
_entity.pdbx_description
1 polymer ?
#
loop_
_entity_poly.entity_id
_entity_poly.type
_entity_poly.pdbx_seq_one_letter_code
_entity_poly.pdbx_strand_id
1 'polypeptide(L)' 'PNPFNPETKIKFDLIRAGNVKVIVYDLLGKEVEILANQLAAPGRYEVTFNGRGL' A
#
# COMPACT_ATOMS: atom_id res chain seq x y z
N PRO A 1 -8.06 -25.89 9.79
CA PRO A 1 -6.84 -25.07 9.92
C PRO A 1 -7.05 -23.75 9.17
N ASN A 2 -7.45 -22.71 9.88
CA ASN A 2 -7.73 -21.40 9.30
C ASN A 2 -6.40 -20.66 9.06
N PRO A 3 -5.95 -20.49 7.82
CA PRO A 3 -4.72 -19.77 7.54
C PRO A 3 -5.06 -18.27 7.54
N PHE A 4 -4.54 -17.54 8.52
CA PHE A 4 -4.62 -16.08 8.54
C PHE A 4 -4.11 -15.56 7.19
N ASN A 5 -4.92 -14.79 6.45
CA ASN A 5 -4.44 -14.13 5.24
C ASN A 5 -3.77 -12.82 5.66
N PRO A 6 -2.43 -12.71 5.59
CA PRO A 6 -1.69 -11.50 5.97
C PRO A 6 -1.66 -10.48 4.84
N GLU A 7 -2.36 -10.77 3.74
CA GLU A 7 -2.47 -9.88 2.59
C GLU A 7 -3.60 -8.88 2.82
N THR A 8 -3.27 -7.59 2.78
CA THR A 8 -4.23 -6.49 2.79
C THR A 8 -4.21 -5.77 1.47
N LYS A 9 -5.37 -5.64 0.82
CA LYS A 9 -5.54 -4.90 -0.43
C LYS A 9 -6.02 -3.49 -0.15
N ILE A 10 -5.24 -2.50 -0.56
CA ILE A 10 -5.52 -1.08 -0.35
C ILE A 10 -5.91 -0.48 -1.70
N LYS A 11 -7.17 -0.06 -1.81
CA LYS A 11 -7.72 0.55 -3.03
C LYS A 11 -7.80 2.07 -2.87
N PHE A 12 -7.43 2.80 -3.91
CA PHE A 12 -7.55 4.25 -3.95
C PHE A 12 -7.83 4.78 -5.36
N ASP A 13 -8.53 5.90 -5.41
CA ASP A 13 -8.87 6.59 -6.64
C ASP A 13 -8.01 7.85 -6.77
N LEU A 14 -7.38 8.02 -7.93
CA LEU A 14 -6.58 9.18 -8.26
C LEU A 14 -7.35 10.05 -9.26
N ILE A 15 -7.76 11.25 -8.84
CA ILE A 15 -8.58 12.16 -9.66
C ILE A 15 -7.73 12.95 -10.66
N ARG A 16 -6.45 13.19 -10.35
CA ARG A 16 -5.51 13.94 -11.19
C ARG A 16 -4.15 13.25 -11.22
N ALA A 17 -3.46 13.33 -12.36
CA ALA A 17 -2.12 12.77 -12.47
C ALA A 17 -1.17 13.38 -11.42
N GLY A 18 -0.29 12.56 -10.85
CA GLY A 18 0.64 13.00 -9.82
C GLY A 18 1.53 11.88 -9.29
N ASN A 19 2.56 12.25 -8.53
CA ASN A 19 3.41 11.27 -7.86
C ASN A 19 2.66 10.65 -6.68
N VAL A 20 2.51 9.34 -6.69
CA VAL A 20 1.85 8.56 -5.63
C VAL A 20 2.92 7.80 -4.86
N LYS A 21 3.00 8.07 -3.56
CA LYS A 21 3.83 7.33 -2.61
C LYS A 21 2.95 6.69 -1.54
N VAL A 22 2.95 5.37 -1.46
CA VAL A 22 2.22 4.60 -0.43
C VAL A 22 3.25 3.94 0.47
N ILE A 23 3.21 4.26 1.76
CA ILE A 23 4.18 3.81 2.76
C ILE A 23 3.43 3.21 3.94
N VAL A 24 3.94 2.09 4.44
CA VAL A 24 3.48 1.45 5.67
C VAL A 24 4.39 1.88 6.81
N TYR A 25 3.79 2.36 7.90
CA TYR A 25 4.47 2.74 9.12
C TYR A 25 4.05 1.83 10.29
N ASP A 26 4.97 1.60 11.23
CA ASP A 26 4.63 0.99 12.51
C ASP A 26 4.08 2.03 13.51
N LEU A 27 3.68 1.57 14.71
CA LEU A 27 3.13 2.43 15.77
C LEU A 27 4.14 3.47 16.32
N LEU A 28 5.43 3.27 16.07
CA LEU A 28 6.49 4.19 16.47
C LEU A 28 6.84 5.18 15.34
N GLY A 29 6.16 5.09 14.19
CA GLY A 29 6.40 5.94 13.02
C GLY A 29 7.60 5.52 12.18
N LYS A 30 8.11 4.30 12.33
CA LYS A 30 9.17 3.77 11.47
C LYS A 30 8.59 3.30 10.13
N GLU A 31 9.25 3.66 9.02
CA GLU A 31 8.92 3.12 7.69
C GLU A 31 9.21 1.61 7.66
N VAL A 32 8.17 0.82 7.38
CA VAL A 32 8.23 -0.63 7.29
C VAL A 32 8.39 -1.07 5.84
N GLU A 33 7.60 -0.49 4.93
CA GLU A 33 7.59 -0.84 3.51
C GLU A 33 7.05 0.30 2.65
N ILE A 34 7.54 0.43 1.42
CA ILE A 34 7.00 1.33 0.39
C ILE A 34 6.30 0.49 -0.67
N LEU A 35 4.97 0.58 -0.75
CA LEU A 35 4.14 -0.21 -1.65
C LEU A 35 4.01 0.40 -3.05
N ALA A 36 4.19 1.72 -3.15
CA ALA A 36 4.21 2.45 -4.42
C ALA A 36 5.03 3.73 -4.27
N ASN A 37 5.75 4.12 -5.32
CA ASN A 37 6.43 5.40 -5.44
C ASN A 37 6.65 5.75 -6.91
N GLN A 38 5.59 6.22 -7.59
CA GLN A 38 5.64 6.48 -9.03
C GLN A 38 4.68 7.58 -9.45
N LEU A 39 4.95 8.19 -10.62
CA LEU A 39 3.99 9.03 -11.32
C LEU A 39 2.84 8.17 -11.85
N ALA A 40 1.61 8.52 -11.47
CA ALA A 40 0.41 7.81 -11.86
C ALA A 40 -0.56 8.75 -12.58
N ALA A 41 -1.33 8.20 -13.54
CA ALA A 41 -2.41 8.91 -14.24
C ALA A 41 -3.72 8.82 -13.45
N PRO A 42 -4.75 9.62 -13.77
CA PRO A 42 -6.05 9.46 -13.13
C PRO A 42 -6.62 8.05 -13.34
N GLY A 43 -7.14 7.44 -12.29
CA GLY A 43 -7.62 6.05 -12.35
C GLY A 43 -7.82 5.43 -10.97
N ARG A 44 -8.28 4.18 -10.97
CA ARG A 44 -8.38 3.35 -9.76
C ARG A 44 -7.16 2.46 -9.64
N TYR A 45 -6.59 2.41 -8.45
CA TYR A 45 -5.41 1.64 -8.14
C TYR A 45 -5.66 0.71 -6.96
N GLU A 46 -4.99 -0.43 -6.98
CA GLU A 46 -4.91 -1.38 -5.87
C GLU A 46 -3.43 -1.63 -5.60
N VAL A 47 -3.03 -1.51 -4.34
CA VAL A 47 -1.72 -1.97 -3.85
C VAL A 47 -1.94 -3.05 -2.81
N THR A 48 -1.03 -4.03 -2.80
CA THR A 48 -1.06 -5.14 -1.87
C THR A 48 0.02 -4.93 -0.82
N PHE A 49 -0.38 -4.97 0.45
CA PHE A 49 0.52 -5.11 1.58
C PHE A 49 0.56 -6.56 2.04
N ASN A 50 1.76 -7.13 2.22
CA ASN A 50 1.96 -8.47 2.74
C ASN A 50 2.59 -8.41 4.14
N GLY A 51 1.76 -8.56 5.17
CA GLY A 51 2.19 -8.49 6.57
C GLY A 51 2.91 -9.74 7.10
N ARG A 52 3.39 -10.66 6.25
CA ARG A 52 4.07 -11.88 6.73
C ARG A 52 5.41 -11.55 7.38
N GLY A 53 5.56 -11.93 8.64
CA GLY A 53 6.84 -11.85 9.35
C GLY A 53 7.17 -10.46 9.91
N LEU A 54 6.17 -9.59 10.03
CA LEU A 54 6.24 -8.30 10.70
C LEU A 54 5.64 -8.37 12.11
#